data_AF-X0VQB9-F1
#
_entry.id   AF-X0VQB9-F1
#
_cell.length_a   1.000
_cell.length_b   1.000
_cell.length_c   1.000
_cell.angle_alpha   90.00
_cell.angle_beta   90.00
_cell.angle_gamma   90.00
#
_symmetry.space_group_name_H-M   'P 1'
#
loop_
_entity.id
_entity.type
_entity.pdbx_description
1 polymer ?
#
loop_
_entity_poly.entity_id
_entity_poly.type
_entity_poly.pdbx_seq_one_letter_code
_entity_poly.pdbx_strand_id
1 'polypeptide(L)'
;MTRLTDSQVEQIARRVVDVLGERARQAPAAATQLVERPDKLPAGIFTTIDEAVAAAQTAHLALMTQPLAKRQEMIAAIRSSMLQHAEDLARRACQETGLGRVEDKIIKNRLVATKTPGTEVLAPITWTGDHGLTL
;
A
#
# COMPACT_ATOMS: atom_id res chain seq x y z
N MET A 1 32.00 -15.86 14.16
CA MET A 1 30.65 -15.41 14.54
C MET A 1 30.36 -15.90 15.94
N THR A 2 30.35 -15.00 16.92
CA THR A 2 30.11 -15.34 18.33
C THR A 2 28.65 -15.75 18.50
N ARG A 3 28.39 -17.01 18.86
CA ARG A 3 27.03 -17.49 19.14
C ARG A 3 26.58 -16.92 20.48
N LEU A 4 25.37 -16.36 20.51
CA LEU A 4 24.73 -15.93 21.75
C LEU A 4 24.46 -17.16 22.62
N THR A 5 24.65 -17.03 23.93
CA THR A 5 24.31 -18.09 24.88
C THR A 5 22.81 -18.05 25.20
N ASP A 6 22.24 -19.17 25.64
CA ASP A 6 20.81 -19.25 25.97
C ASP A 6 20.39 -18.23 27.03
N SER A 7 21.29 -17.94 27.99
CA SER A 7 21.08 -16.90 29.00
C SER A 7 20.99 -15.49 28.40
N GLN A 8 21.77 -15.19 27.35
CA GLN A 8 21.70 -13.91 26.66
C GLN A 8 20.41 -13.77 25.85
N VAL A 9 19.94 -14.86 25.23
CA VAL A 9 18.65 -14.89 24.53
C VAL A 9 17.51 -14.60 25.49
N GLU A 10 17.52 -15.22 26.68
CA GLU A 10 16.49 -15.01 27.69
C GLU A 10 16.50 -13.59 28.26
N GLN A 11 17.68 -13.02 28.52
CA GLN A 11 17.81 -11.62 28.95
C GLN A 11 17.28 -10.64 27.90
N ILE A 12 17.54 -10.89 26.61
CA ILE A 12 17.01 -10.08 25.52
C ILE A 12 15.49 -10.20 25.47
N ALA A 13 14.94 -11.41 25.57
CA ALA A 13 13.50 -11.65 25.52
C ALA A 13 12.75 -10.92 26.66
N ARG A 14 13.24 -11.01 27.91
CA ARG A 14 12.64 -10.30 29.05
C ARG A 14 12.64 -8.79 28.86
N ARG A 15 13.77 -8.24 28.41
CA ARG A 15 13.89 -6.80 28.15
C ARG A 15 12.96 -6.32 27.04
N VAL A 16 12.72 -7.14 26.02
CA VAL A 16 11.73 -6.84 24.96
C VAL A 16 10.32 -6.82 25.51
N VAL A 17 9.95 -7.79 26.36
CA VAL A 17 8.62 -7.84 26.99
C VAL A 17 8.38 -6.62 27.87
N ASP A 18 9.36 -6.20 28.66
CA ASP A 18 9.24 -5.02 29.52
C ASP A 18 9.06 -3.74 28.69
N VAL A 19 9.88 -3.54 27.65
CA VAL A 19 9.78 -2.38 26.75
C VAL A 19 8.43 -2.34 26.01
N LEU A 20 7.91 -3.51 25.60
CA LEU A 20 6.60 -3.60 24.95
C LEU A 20 5.46 -3.34 25.95
N GLY A 21 5.59 -3.81 27.19
CA GLY A 21 4.64 -3.56 28.27
C GLY A 21 4.59 -2.07 28.66
N GLU A 22 5.73 -1.41 28.76
CA GLU A 22 5.82 0.04 29.03
C GLU A 22 5.24 0.86 27.89
N ARG A 23 5.51 0.51 26.62
CA ARG A 23 4.89 1.16 25.46
C ARG A 23 3.37 0.98 25.41
N ALA A 24 2.87 -0.20 25.78
CA ALA A 24 1.42 -0.43 25.86
C ALA A 24 0.76 0.41 26.96
N ARG A 25 1.46 0.65 28.08
CA ARG A 25 0.99 1.52 29.19
C ARG A 25 1.09 3.01 28.87
N GLN A 26 2.03 3.40 28.02
CA GLN A 26 2.24 4.78 27.55
C GLN A 26 1.47 5.09 26.26
N ALA A 27 0.78 4.12 25.67
CA ALA A 27 -0.11 4.38 24.55
C ALA A 27 -1.19 5.35 25.03
N PRO A 28 -1.27 6.57 24.48
CA PRO A 28 -2.31 7.49 24.87
C PRO A 28 -3.65 6.80 24.59
N ALA A 29 -4.54 6.78 25.59
CA ALA A 29 -5.94 6.48 25.35
C ALA A 29 -6.38 7.49 24.29
N ALA A 30 -6.58 7.03 23.06
CA ALA A 30 -7.04 7.85 21.97
C ALA A 30 -8.39 8.43 22.39
N ALA A 31 -8.37 9.65 22.90
CA ALA A 31 -9.57 10.41 23.13
C ALA A 31 -10.28 10.45 21.78
N THR A 32 -11.47 9.89 21.73
CA THR A 32 -12.40 10.00 20.59
C THR A 32 -12.78 11.47 20.46
N GLN A 33 -11.87 12.30 19.96
CA GLN A 33 -12.22 13.58 19.41
C GLN A 33 -13.06 13.25 18.18
N LEU A 34 -14.37 13.45 18.30
CA LEU A 34 -15.28 13.44 17.18
C LEU A 34 -14.85 14.59 16.26
N VAL A 35 -13.96 14.29 15.33
CA VAL A 35 -13.58 15.20 14.26
C VAL A 35 -14.86 15.48 13.49
N GLU A 36 -15.27 16.74 13.41
CA GLU A 36 -16.41 17.15 12.59
C GLU A 36 -16.23 16.58 11.18
N ARG A 37 -17.18 15.75 10.78
CA ARG A 37 -17.14 15.07 9.49
C ARG A 37 -17.43 16.14 8.42
N PRO A 38 -16.57 16.32 7.41
CA PRO A 38 -16.85 17.27 6.35
C PRO A 38 -18.15 16.87 5.61
N ASP A 39 -18.98 17.86 5.28
CA ASP A 39 -20.26 17.68 4.57
C ASP A 39 -20.11 16.94 3.22
N LYS A 40 -18.92 17.00 2.62
CA LYS A 40 -18.53 16.17 1.47
C LYS A 40 -17.20 15.49 1.76
N LEU A 41 -17.20 14.17 1.67
CA LEU A 41 -15.98 13.37 1.70
C LEU A 41 -15.16 13.62 0.42
N PRO A 42 -13.82 13.55 0.49
CA PRO A 42 -12.97 13.59 -0.68
C PRO A 42 -13.36 12.53 -1.73
N ALA A 43 -13.04 12.80 -3.00
CA ALA A 43 -13.32 11.86 -4.08
C ALA A 43 -12.73 10.47 -3.82
N GLY A 44 -13.55 9.43 -3.95
CA GLY A 44 -13.16 8.03 -3.69
C GLY A 44 -13.29 7.59 -2.23
N ILE A 45 -13.73 8.46 -1.31
CA ILE A 45 -14.02 8.13 0.08
C ILE A 45 -15.53 8.10 0.29
N PHE A 46 -16.03 7.02 0.88
CA PHE A 46 -17.46 6.77 1.09
C PHE A 46 -17.76 6.53 2.57
N THR A 47 -19.02 6.66 2.97
CA THR A 47 -19.42 6.50 4.37
C THR A 47 -19.59 5.04 4.75
N THR A 48 -20.02 4.20 3.81
CA THR A 48 -20.22 2.77 4.01
C THR A 48 -19.42 1.95 3.00
N ILE A 49 -19.18 0.68 3.34
CA ILE A 49 -18.50 -0.26 2.45
C ILE A 49 -19.37 -0.53 1.21
N ASP A 50 -20.69 -0.67 1.38
CA ASP A 50 -21.61 -0.93 0.28
C ASP A 50 -21.59 0.18 -0.78
N GLU A 51 -21.54 1.45 -0.35
CA GLU A 51 -21.36 2.60 -1.24
C GLU A 51 -20.06 2.53 -2.03
N ALA A 52 -18.94 2.20 -1.36
CA ALA A 52 -17.64 2.08 -2.01
C ALA A 52 -17.62 0.96 -3.04
N VAL A 53 -18.22 -0.19 -2.72
CA VAL A 53 -18.30 -1.36 -3.62
C VAL A 53 -19.17 -1.04 -4.84
N ALA A 54 -20.33 -0.43 -4.65
CA ALA A 54 -21.21 -0.03 -5.74
C ALA A 54 -20.51 0.95 -6.70
N ALA A 55 -19.84 1.98 -6.16
CA ALA A 55 -19.09 2.94 -6.95
C ALA A 55 -17.92 2.29 -7.71
N ALA A 56 -17.20 1.36 -7.07
CA ALA A 56 -16.12 0.61 -7.71
C ALA A 56 -16.64 -0.27 -8.86
N GLN A 57 -17.81 -0.89 -8.70
CA GLN A 57 -18.43 -1.71 -9.76
C GLN A 57 -18.79 -0.85 -10.98
N THR A 58 -19.40 0.31 -10.77
CA THR A 58 -19.69 1.26 -11.86
C THR A 58 -18.40 1.71 -12.57
N ALA A 59 -17.37 2.09 -11.81
CA ALA A 59 -16.09 2.51 -12.37
C ALA A 59 -15.39 1.37 -13.14
N HIS A 60 -15.49 0.13 -12.67
CA HIS A 60 -14.94 -1.03 -13.35
C HIS A 60 -15.61 -1.27 -14.71
N LEU A 61 -16.95 -1.21 -14.79
CA LEU A 61 -17.67 -1.35 -16.05
C LEU A 61 -17.25 -0.26 -17.05
N ALA A 62 -17.10 0.99 -16.58
CA ALA A 62 -16.59 2.08 -17.41
C ALA A 62 -15.13 1.84 -17.86
N LEU A 63 -14.27 1.31 -16.99
CA LEU A 63 -12.88 0.98 -17.32
C LEU A 63 -12.78 -0.14 -18.36
N MET A 64 -13.69 -1.13 -18.32
CA MET A 64 -13.70 -2.24 -19.26
C MET A 64 -13.99 -1.81 -20.70
N THR A 65 -14.70 -0.68 -20.90
CA THR A 65 -14.92 -0.11 -22.24
C THR A 65 -13.73 0.69 -22.77
N GLN A 66 -12.71 0.95 -21.94
CA GLN A 66 -11.55 1.76 -22.32
C GLN A 66 -10.44 0.90 -22.97
N PRO A 67 -9.74 1.43 -24.00
CA PRO A 67 -8.61 0.77 -24.62
C PRO A 67 -7.40 0.70 -23.69
N LEU A 68 -6.45 -0.21 -23.97
CA LEU A 68 -5.22 -0.36 -23.18
C LEU A 68 -4.40 0.93 -23.09
N ALA A 69 -4.36 1.74 -24.16
CA ALA A 69 -3.66 3.03 -24.16
C ALA A 69 -4.21 3.97 -23.07
N LYS A 70 -5.53 4.01 -22.88
CA LYS A 70 -6.15 4.82 -21.83
C LYS A 70 -5.80 4.30 -20.43
N ARG A 71 -5.72 2.98 -20.28
CA ARG A 71 -5.27 2.36 -19.02
C ARG A 71 -3.80 2.65 -18.72
N GLN A 72 -2.95 2.73 -19.75
CA GLN A 72 -1.54 3.16 -19.61
C GLN A 72 -1.45 4.62 -19.13
N GLU A 73 -2.26 5.53 -19.68
CA GLU A 73 -2.34 6.91 -19.19
C GLU A 73 -2.75 6.98 -17.71
N MET A 74 -3.77 6.22 -17.32
CA MET A 74 -4.22 6.13 -15.92
C MET A 74 -3.11 5.63 -15.00
N ILE A 75 -2.41 4.55 -15.39
CA ILE A 75 -1.28 4.00 -14.63
C ILE A 75 -0.14 5.03 -14.54
N ALA A 76 0.18 5.75 -15.62
CA ALA A 76 1.21 6.78 -15.61
C ALA A 76 0.87 7.92 -14.64
N ALA A 77 -0.39 8.37 -14.61
CA ALA A 77 -0.86 9.38 -13.67
C ALA A 77 -0.74 8.90 -12.20
N ILE A 78 -1.12 7.66 -11.91
CA ILE A 78 -0.97 7.06 -10.59
C ILE A 78 0.51 7.02 -10.18
N ARG A 79 1.40 6.56 -11.06
CA ARG A 79 2.84 6.51 -10.81
C ARG A 79 3.42 7.90 -10.55
N SER A 80 3.03 8.90 -11.34
CA SER A 80 3.47 10.28 -11.16
C SER A 80 3.06 10.84 -9.80
N SER A 81 1.80 10.64 -9.40
CA SER A 81 1.30 11.08 -8.09
C SER A 81 2.03 10.36 -6.94
N MET A 82 2.20 9.04 -7.04
CA MET A 82 2.91 8.26 -6.02
C MET A 82 4.37 8.70 -5.85
N LEU A 83 5.05 9.06 -6.94
CA LEU A 83 6.43 9.58 -6.88
C LEU A 83 6.47 10.97 -6.24
N GLN A 84 5.57 11.86 -6.64
CA GLN A 84 5.45 13.21 -6.07
C GLN A 84 5.21 13.16 -4.55
N HIS A 85 4.41 12.21 -4.07
CA HIS A 85 4.01 12.11 -2.67
C HIS A 85 4.78 11.04 -1.87
N ALA A 86 5.82 10.43 -2.45
CA ALA A 86 6.51 9.27 -1.84
C ALA A 86 7.03 9.55 -0.42
N GLU A 87 7.55 10.75 -0.18
CA GLU A 87 8.10 11.15 1.12
C GLU A 87 7.03 11.46 2.17
N ASP A 88 5.97 12.17 1.75
CA ASP A 88 4.86 12.49 2.63
C ASP A 88 4.16 11.21 3.10
N LEU A 89 3.89 10.29 2.17
CA LEU A 89 3.33 8.97 2.47
C LEU A 89 4.22 8.16 3.43
N ALA A 90 5.55 8.21 3.25
CA ALA A 90 6.49 7.52 4.12
C ALA A 90 6.48 8.08 5.56
N ARG A 91 6.49 9.41 5.70
CA ARG A 91 6.42 10.09 7.01
C ARG A 91 5.11 9.79 7.73
N ARG A 92 3.97 9.95 7.03
CA ARG A 92 2.64 9.65 7.59
C ARG A 92 2.53 8.21 8.06
N ALA A 93 2.96 7.25 7.23
CA ALA A 93 2.89 5.83 7.59
C ALA A 93 3.75 5.50 8.82
N CYS A 94 4.97 6.06 8.95
CA CYS A 94 5.78 5.89 10.16
C CYS A 94 5.13 6.54 11.38
N GLN A 95 4.58 7.75 11.23
CA GLN A 95 3.93 8.47 12.33
C GLN A 95 2.68 7.76 12.83
N GLU A 96 1.85 7.25 11.92
CA GLU A 96 0.60 6.56 12.24
C GLU A 96 0.84 5.18 12.84
N THR A 97 1.76 4.39 12.26
CA THR A 97 1.94 2.98 12.65
C THR A 97 3.04 2.77 13.69
N GLY A 98 4.01 3.67 13.79
CA GLY A 98 5.23 3.48 14.58
C GLY A 98 6.20 2.42 14.03
N LEU A 99 5.98 1.90 12.82
CA LEU A 99 6.72 0.77 12.26
C LEU A 99 7.66 1.17 11.11
N GLY A 100 8.91 0.70 11.20
CA GLY A 100 9.93 0.89 10.15
C GLY A 100 10.56 2.28 10.14
N ARG A 101 11.40 2.55 9.12
CA ARG A 101 12.11 3.82 8.94
C ARG A 101 11.54 4.60 7.77
N VAL A 102 11.58 5.93 7.84
CA VAL A 102 11.03 6.81 6.80
C VAL A 102 11.80 6.62 5.50
N GLU A 103 13.12 6.55 5.57
CA GLU A 103 14.03 6.42 4.43
C GLU A 103 13.76 5.12 3.65
N ASP A 104 13.61 4.00 4.37
CA ASP A 104 13.30 2.70 3.80
C ASP A 104 11.91 2.72 3.12
N LYS A 105 10.93 3.42 3.70
CA LYS A 105 9.59 3.57 3.10
C LYS A 105 9.60 4.48 1.87
N ILE A 106 10.45 5.51 1.82
CA ILE A 106 10.62 6.34 0.61
C ILE A 106 11.12 5.47 -0.54
N ILE A 107 12.15 4.67 -0.30
CA ILE A 107 12.71 3.74 -1.29
C ILE A 107 11.63 2.75 -1.74
N LYS A 108 10.88 2.18 -0.79
CA LYS A 108 9.77 1.26 -1.09
C LYS A 108 8.68 1.91 -1.96
N ASN A 109 8.25 3.11 -1.64
CA ASN A 109 7.22 3.83 -2.41
C ASN A 109 7.71 4.12 -3.84
N ARG A 110 8.96 4.56 -4.00
CA ARG A 110 9.59 4.76 -5.32
C ARG A 110 9.72 3.44 -6.09
N LEU A 111 10.09 2.35 -5.41
CA LEU A 111 10.20 1.02 -6.01
C LEU A 111 8.84 0.57 -6.58
N VAL A 112 7.77 0.64 -5.79
CA VAL A 112 6.41 0.27 -6.24
C VAL A 112 5.97 1.13 -7.42
N ALA A 113 6.19 2.44 -7.36
CA ALA A 113 5.79 3.34 -8.45
C ALA A 113 6.58 3.12 -9.76
N THR A 114 7.80 2.56 -9.69
CA THR A 114 8.68 2.41 -10.87
C THR A 114 8.84 0.98 -11.37
N LYS A 115 8.56 -0.02 -10.54
CA LYS A 115 8.82 -1.44 -10.85
C LYS A 115 7.58 -2.32 -10.86
N THR A 116 6.43 -1.86 -10.37
CA THR A 116 5.18 -2.60 -10.55
C THR A 116 4.82 -2.61 -12.03
N PRO A 117 4.68 -3.79 -12.67
CA PRO A 117 4.31 -3.87 -14.08
C PRO A 117 2.98 -3.17 -14.39
N GLY A 118 2.88 -2.56 -15.56
CA GLY A 118 1.67 -1.96 -16.10
C GLY A 118 0.91 -2.92 -17.01
N THR A 119 0.36 -2.41 -18.12
CA THR A 119 -0.42 -3.23 -19.07
C THR A 119 0.44 -4.19 -19.89
N GLU A 120 1.77 -4.07 -19.86
CA GLU A 120 2.69 -4.97 -20.57
C GLU A 120 2.53 -6.43 -20.14
N VAL A 121 2.01 -6.70 -18.93
CA VAL A 121 1.70 -8.05 -18.46
C VAL A 121 0.55 -8.72 -19.20
N LEU A 122 -0.24 -7.93 -19.93
CA LEU A 122 -1.40 -8.41 -20.70
C LEU A 122 -1.03 -8.78 -22.14
N ALA A 123 0.25 -8.71 -22.50
CA ALA A 123 0.70 -9.13 -23.82
C ALA A 123 0.39 -10.62 -24.02
N PRO A 124 -0.33 -11.00 -25.08
CA PRO A 124 -0.62 -12.39 -25.34
C PRO A 124 0.65 -13.17 -25.70
N ILE A 125 0.69 -14.44 -25.34
CA ILE A 125 1.73 -15.38 -25.76
C ILE A 125 1.08 -16.31 -26.78
N THR A 126 1.65 -16.39 -27.99
CA THR A 126 1.14 -17.25 -29.05
C THR A 126 2.16 -18.28 -29.49
N TRP A 127 1.66 -19.47 -29.83
CA TRP A 127 2.41 -20.52 -30.49
C TRP A 127 1.80 -20.82 -31.85
N THR A 128 2.65 -20.97 -32.86
CA THR A 128 2.24 -21.32 -34.22
C THR A 128 3.12 -22.45 -34.75
N GLY A 129 2.51 -23.38 -35.48
CA GLY A 129 3.21 -24.47 -36.15
C GLY A 129 2.30 -25.19 -37.14
N ASP A 130 2.77 -26.32 -37.65
CA ASP A 130 2.08 -27.11 -38.69
C ASP A 130 0.68 -27.59 -38.26
N HIS A 131 0.40 -27.59 -36.95
CA HIS A 131 -0.87 -28.00 -36.36
C HIS A 131 -1.77 -26.84 -35.92
N GLY A 132 -1.42 -25.61 -36.29
CA GLY A 132 -2.26 -24.43 -36.09
C GLY A 132 -1.69 -23.41 -35.11
N LEU A 133 -2.60 -22.65 -34.49
CA LEU A 133 -2.32 -21.52 -33.61
C LEU A 133 -2.88 -21.80 -32.20
N THR A 134 -2.12 -21.46 -31.17
CA THR A 134 -2.59 -21.39 -29.77
C THR A 134 -2.26 -20.01 -29.21
N LEU A 135 -3.22 -19.40 -28.51
CA LEU A 135 -3.19 -18.06 -27.91
C LEU A 135 -3.62 -18.15 -26.44
#